data_AF-A0A210RWJ6-F1
#
_entry.id   AF-A0A210RWJ6-F1
#
_cell.length_a   1.000
_cell.length_b   1.000
_cell.length_c   1.000
_cell.angle_alpha   90.00
_cell.angle_beta   90.00
_cell.angle_gamma   90.00
#
_symmetry.space_group_name_H-M   'P 1'
#
loop_
_entity.id
_entity.type
_entity.pdbx_description
1 polymer ?
#
loop_
_entity_poly.entity_id
_entity_poly.type
_entity_poly.pdbx_seq_one_letter_code
_entity_poly.pdbx_strand_id
1 'polypeptide(L)' 'MSNTKNKFHFWRFIPYLLASIIGFGYGFKFGYEISGTGLAVLTGIVTALICNFMMEYVVHKISGPR' A
#
# COMPACT_ATOMS: atom_id res chain seq x y z
N MET A 1 16.12 -6.70 27.20
CA MET A 1 16.09 -7.11 25.77
C MET A 1 14.65 -7.05 25.24
N SER A 2 14.08 -5.85 25.04
CA SER A 2 12.64 -5.67 24.74
C SER A 2 12.32 -4.74 23.55
N ASN A 3 13.33 -4.18 22.87
CA ASN A 3 13.12 -3.16 21.83
C ASN A 3 13.25 -3.66 20.38
N THR A 4 13.87 -4.83 20.15
CA THR A 4 14.14 -5.32 18.78
C THR A 4 12.90 -5.89 18.08
N LYS A 5 11.94 -6.46 18.84
CA LYS A 5 10.71 -7.04 18.26
C LYS A 5 9.75 -5.99 17.69
N ASN A 6 9.66 -4.80 18.29
CA ASN A 6 8.79 -3.72 17.82
C ASN A 6 9.35 -3.02 16.57
N LYS A 7 10.67 -2.87 16.45
CA LYS A 7 11.31 -2.28 15.27
C LYS A 7 11.02 -3.06 13.98
N PHE A 8 10.92 -4.38 14.04
CA PHE A 8 10.62 -5.22 12.87
C PHE A 8 9.20 -5.00 12.33
N HIS A 9 8.23 -4.77 13.21
CA HIS A 9 6.85 -4.45 12.82
C HIS A 9 6.74 -3.03 12.26
N PHE A 10 7.42 -2.07 12.91
CA PHE A 10 7.45 -0.68 12.45
C PHE A 10 8.10 -0.55 11.06
N TRP A 11 9.17 -1.30 10.82
CA TRP A 11 9.87 -1.27 9.53
C TRP A 11 9.06 -1.94 8.40
N ARG A 12 8.17 -2.89 8.74
CA ARG A 12 7.16 -3.42 7.80
C ARG A 12 6.01 -2.45 7.54
N PHE A 13 5.66 -1.58 8.49
CA PHE A 13 4.52 -0.67 8.35
C PHE A 13 4.80 0.51 7.42
N ILE A 14 6.04 1.04 7.46
CA ILE A 14 6.48 2.16 6.63
C ILE A 14 6.22 1.95 5.13
N PRO A 15 6.64 0.84 4.50
CA PRO A 15 6.45 0.66 3.07
C PRO A 15 4.99 0.39 2.69
N TYR A 16 4.16 -0.15 3.59
CA TYR A 16 2.71 -0.26 3.36
C TYR A 16 2.01 1.09 3.34
N LEU A 17 2.40 1.98 4.27
CA LEU A 17 1.84 3.32 4.35
C LEU A 17 2.23 4.14 3.12
N LEU A 18 3.51 4.09 2.72
CA LEU A 18 4.01 4.71 1.50
C LEU A 18 3.31 4.16 0.25
N ALA A 19 3.21 2.83 0.11
CA ALA A 19 2.55 2.21 -1.03
C ALA A 19 1.06 2.58 -1.12
N SER A 20 0.35 2.66 0.02
CA SER A 20 -1.05 3.07 0.04
C SER A 20 -1.23 4.54 -0.35
N ILE A 21 -0.38 5.45 0.14
CA ILE A 21 -0.47 6.88 -0.17
C ILE A 21 -0.14 7.13 -1.66
N ILE A 22 0.94 6.51 -2.16
CA ILE A 22 1.36 6.64 -3.56
C ILE A 22 0.32 5.99 -4.48
N GLY A 23 -0.14 4.79 -4.15
CA GLY A 23 -1.17 4.06 -4.91
C GLY A 23 -2.50 4.80 -4.96
N PHE A 24 -2.96 5.32 -3.82
CA PHE A 24 -4.17 6.15 -3.78
C PHE A 24 -4.01 7.43 -4.60
N GLY A 25 -2.88 8.14 -4.49
CA GLY A 25 -2.63 9.36 -5.25
C GLY A 25 -2.62 9.12 -6.76
N TYR A 26 -1.99 8.03 -7.22
CA TYR A 26 -2.00 7.65 -8.63
C TYR A 26 -3.39 7.25 -9.13
N GLY A 27 -4.10 6.40 -8.38
CA GLY A 27 -5.45 5.95 -8.74
C GLY A 27 -6.44 7.11 -8.74
N PHE A 28 -6.33 8.03 -7.78
CA PHE A 28 -7.17 9.22 -7.71
C PHE A 28 -6.92 10.15 -8.90
N LYS A 29 -5.64 10.45 -9.21
CA LYS A 29 -5.31 11.30 -10.35
C LYS A 29 -5.79 10.70 -11.67
N PHE A 30 -5.63 9.39 -11.85
CA PHE A 30 -6.11 8.66 -13.02
C PHE A 30 -7.64 8.69 -13.14
N GLY A 31 -8.37 8.35 -12.07
CA GLY A 31 -9.83 8.36 -12.11
C GLY A 31 -10.42 9.79 -12.25
N TYR A 32 -9.71 10.80 -11.74
CA TYR A 32 -10.08 12.21 -11.90
C TYR A 32 -9.95 12.67 -13.36
N GLU A 33 -8.87 12.27 -14.04
CA GLU A 33 -8.66 12.57 -15.47
C GLU A 33 -9.74 11.96 -16.38
N ILE A 34 -10.28 10.79 -16.02
CA ILE A 34 -11.16 10.02 -16.91
C ILE A 34 -12.63 10.39 -16.71
N SER A 35 -13.08 10.59 -15.47
CA SER A 35 -14.53 10.66 -15.19
C SER A 35 -14.88 11.54 -13.98
N GLY A 36 -13.92 12.29 -13.44
CA GLY A 36 -14.14 13.24 -12.35
C GLY A 36 -14.14 12.59 -10.96
N THR A 37 -14.58 13.36 -9.96
CA THR A 37 -14.31 13.09 -8.53
C THR A 37 -14.84 11.75 -8.02
N GLY A 38 -16.00 11.29 -8.49
CA GLY A 38 -16.58 10.02 -8.03
C GLY A 38 -15.75 8.80 -8.42
N LEU A 39 -15.31 8.77 -9.69
CA LEU A 39 -14.50 7.68 -10.23
C LEU A 39 -13.05 7.78 -9.75
N ALA A 40 -12.55 9.00 -9.47
CA ALA A 40 -11.27 9.23 -8.79
C ALA A 40 -11.20 8.55 -7.43
N VAL A 41 -12.21 8.72 -6.59
CA VAL A 41 -12.24 8.12 -5.24
C VAL A 41 -12.30 6.60 -5.32
N LEU A 42 -13.16 6.04 -6.17
CA LEU A 42 -13.26 4.59 -6.39
C LEU A 42 -11.95 4.00 -6.89
N THR A 43 -11.34 4.63 -7.90
CA THR A 43 -10.07 4.16 -8.48
C THR A 43 -8.95 4.26 -7.45
N GLY A 44 -8.88 5.35 -6.69
CA GLY A 44 -7.91 5.52 -5.59
C GLY A 44 -8.03 4.42 -4.52
N ILE A 45 -9.25 4.08 -4.09
CA ILE A 45 -9.50 3.00 -3.11
C ILE A 45 -9.05 1.65 -3.67
N VAL A 46 -9.41 1.34 -4.92
CA VAL A 46 -9.04 0.08 -5.58
C VAL A 46 -7.51 -0.03 -5.73
N THR A 47 -6.84 1.04 -6.17
CA THR A 47 -5.38 1.05 -6.30
C THR A 47 -4.69 0.92 -4.94
N ALA A 48 -5.20 1.55 -3.88
CA ALA A 48 -4.68 1.40 -2.53
C ALA A 48 -4.81 -0.04 -2.01
N LEU A 49 -5.95 -0.71 -2.27
CA LEU A 49 -6.16 -2.13 -1.94
C LEU A 49 -5.17 -3.04 -2.67
N ILE A 50 -4.96 -2.82 -3.98
CA ILE A 50 -4.00 -3.59 -4.78
C ILE A 50 -2.58 -3.38 -4.26
N CYS A 51 -2.18 -2.14 -3.94
CA CYS A 51 -0.87 -1.85 -3.36
C CYS A 51 -0.67 -2.55 -2.01
N ASN A 52 -1.70 -2.62 -1.17
CA ASN A 52 -1.65 -3.33 0.11
C ASN A 52 -1.44 -4.85 -0.10
N PHE A 53 -2.21 -5.45 -1.03
CA PHE A 53 -2.08 -6.86 -1.38
C PHE A 53 -0.71 -7.21 -1.98
N MET A 54 -0.20 -6.36 -2.88
CA MET A 54 1.13 -6.54 -3.48
C MET A 54 2.24 -6.42 -2.44
N MET A 55 2.11 -5.51 -1.47
CA MET A 55 3.06 -5.40 -0.36
C MET A 55 3.04 -6.64 0.55
N GLU A 56 1.87 -7.23 0.79
CA GLU A 56 1.75 -8.50 1.52
C GLU A 56 2.41 -9.66 0.76
N TYR A 57 2.18 -9.74 -0.55
CA TYR A 57 2.86 -10.69 -1.42
C TYR A 57 4.38 -10.50 -1.40
N VAL A 58 4.86 -9.25 -1.49
CA VAL A 58 6.29 -8.93 -1.44
C VAL A 58 6.90 -9.27 -0.08
N VAL A 59 6.22 -8.95 1.02
CA VAL A 59 6.69 -9.33 2.38
C VAL A 59 6.72 -10.84 2.56
N HIS A 60 5.72 -11.56 2.04
CA HIS A 60 5.69 -13.03 2.06
C HIS A 60 6.84 -13.61 1.24
N LYS A 61 7.10 -13.07 0.05
CA LYS A 61 8.19 -13.49 -0.84
C LYS A 61 9.58 -13.17 -0.27
N ILE A 62 9.76 -11.99 0.34
CA ILE A 62 11.02 -11.59 0.99
C ILE A 62 11.26 -12.39 2.27
N SER A 63 10.20 -12.75 3.00
CA SER A 63 10.34 -13.55 4.21
C SER A 63 10.74 -15.00 3.93
N GLY A 64 10.63 -15.47 2.67
CA GLY A 64 11.00 -16.82 2.23
C GLY A 64 10.25 -17.94 2.96
N PRO A 65 10.28 -19.19 2.46
CA PRO A 65 9.84 -20.31 3.28
C PRO A 65 10.80 -20.42 4.47
N ARG A 66 10.29 -20.22 5.69
CA ARG A 66 10.92 -20.78 6.87
C ARG A 66 10.65 -22.27 6.93
#